data_AF-A0A4R8TNP9-F1
#
_entry.id   AF-A0A4R8TNP9-F1
#
_cell.length_a   1.000
_cell.length_b   1.000
_cell.length_c   1.000
_cell.angle_alpha   90.00
_cell.angle_beta   90.00
_cell.angle_gamma   90.00
#
_symmetry.space_group_name_H-M   'P 1'
#
loop_
_entity.id
_entity.type
_entity.pdbx_description
1 polymer ?
#
loop_
_entity_poly.entity_id
_entity_poly.type
_entity_poly.pdbx_seq_one_letter_code
_entity_poly.pdbx_strand_id
1 'polypeptide(L)'
;MISVTDCSSRGYHQCLPEVLAICCSLVQSFEARTPGSTAFVWRTIYSEIYRIEREYRSFTADELIATLQALAIYNLLQASDLDSVPHNNVKAILSLPLFVAKQLYLLKYDYDTNLIEGAALDRREWVCRETIRRTACLLFGFELLVDLDSKREVSKCSSYHSVATPCGRKLWEPVSNIEWTARYREMEDEIRKKPLVLDDLAVMRRATRAGARRTAEDDELMARVSDWCDSLDEFGSLVWMAVMMEFDA
;
A
#
# COMPACT_ATOMS: atom_id res chain seq x y z
N MET A 1 1.62 -28.67 -6.33
CA MET A 1 1.78 -27.43 -5.55
C MET A 1 3.27 -27.11 -5.58
N ILE A 2 3.67 -26.17 -6.44
CA ILE A 2 5.10 -25.81 -6.60
C ILE A 2 5.49 -24.97 -5.38
N SER A 3 6.57 -25.34 -4.68
CA SER A 3 7.09 -24.55 -3.56
C SER A 3 7.46 -23.15 -4.05
N VAL A 4 7.17 -22.11 -3.27
CA VAL A 4 7.50 -20.70 -3.59
C VAL A 4 9.00 -20.55 -3.89
N THR A 5 9.86 -21.33 -3.23
CA THR A 5 11.32 -21.36 -3.47
C THR A 5 11.67 -21.89 -4.87
N ASP A 6 10.95 -22.89 -5.38
CA ASP A 6 11.21 -23.54 -6.67
C ASP A 6 10.75 -22.68 -7.87
N CYS A 7 9.80 -21.78 -7.62
CA CYS A 7 9.25 -20.86 -8.62
C CYS A 7 10.19 -19.69 -8.92
N SER A 8 10.84 -19.15 -7.87
CA SER A 8 11.79 -18.02 -8.00
C SER A 8 13.00 -18.32 -8.89
N SER A 9 13.46 -19.58 -8.90
CA SER A 9 14.63 -20.02 -9.68
C SER A 9 14.40 -20.16 -11.18
N ARG A 10 13.14 -20.17 -11.65
CA ARG A 10 12.81 -20.49 -13.06
C ARG A 10 12.55 -19.25 -13.93
N GLY A 11 12.63 -18.04 -13.39
CA GLY A 11 12.40 -16.79 -14.12
C GLY A 11 10.95 -16.53 -14.56
N TYR A 12 10.02 -17.44 -14.23
CA TYR A 12 8.58 -17.31 -14.53
C TYR A 12 7.77 -17.63 -13.27
N HIS A 13 7.17 -16.59 -12.67
CA HIS A 13 6.40 -16.71 -11.45
C HIS A 13 4.99 -17.29 -11.69
N GLN A 14 4.88 -18.60 -11.90
CA GLN A 14 3.58 -19.30 -11.96
C GLN A 14 2.83 -19.31 -10.62
N CYS A 15 3.50 -18.92 -9.53
CA CYS A 15 2.91 -18.79 -8.20
C CYS A 15 2.26 -17.43 -7.94
N LEU A 16 2.44 -16.45 -8.83
CA LEU A 16 1.89 -15.11 -8.70
C LEU A 16 0.69 -14.93 -9.65
N PRO A 17 -0.27 -14.06 -9.30
CA PRO A 17 -1.22 -13.52 -10.27
C PRO A 17 -0.49 -12.97 -11.50
N GLU A 18 -1.10 -13.10 -12.68
CA GLU A 18 -0.48 -12.74 -13.95
C GLU A 18 0.14 -11.34 -13.95
N VAL A 19 -0.58 -10.33 -13.44
CA VAL A 19 -0.11 -8.94 -13.37
C VAL A 19 1.17 -8.81 -12.53
N LEU A 20 1.28 -9.55 -11.41
CA LEU A 20 2.47 -9.55 -10.56
C LEU A 20 3.63 -10.36 -11.17
N ALA A 21 3.32 -11.44 -11.90
CA ALA A 21 4.34 -12.19 -12.63
C ALA A 21 4.97 -11.34 -13.76
N ILE A 22 4.14 -10.59 -14.50
CA ILE A 22 4.59 -9.62 -15.49
C ILE A 22 5.40 -8.51 -14.82
N CYS A 23 4.88 -7.93 -13.73
CA CYS A 23 5.57 -6.89 -12.96
C CYS A 23 6.97 -7.35 -12.52
N CYS A 24 7.10 -8.55 -11.96
CA CYS A 24 8.39 -9.11 -11.55
C CYS A 24 9.37 -9.22 -12.73
N SER A 25 8.88 -9.68 -13.89
CA SER A 25 9.72 -9.81 -15.10
C SER A 25 10.20 -8.44 -15.62
N LEU A 26 9.35 -7.42 -15.48
CA LEU A 26 9.67 -6.03 -15.84
C LEU A 26 10.65 -5.39 -14.86
N VAL A 27 10.50 -5.65 -13.55
CA VAL A 27 11.47 -5.23 -12.53
C VAL A 27 12.83 -5.85 -12.81
N GLN A 28 12.90 -7.15 -13.10
CA GLN A 28 14.17 -7.81 -13.46
C GLN A 28 14.80 -7.19 -14.72
N SER A 29 13.98 -6.90 -15.73
CA SER A 29 14.44 -6.22 -16.95
C SER A 29 14.93 -4.79 -16.67
N PHE A 30 14.29 -4.09 -15.73
CA PHE A 30 14.69 -2.77 -15.28
C PHE A 30 16.03 -2.81 -14.55
N GLU A 31 16.20 -3.68 -13.56
CA GLU A 31 17.45 -3.81 -12.81
C GLU A 31 18.63 -4.23 -13.72
N ALA A 32 18.38 -5.09 -14.71
CA ALA A 32 19.40 -5.56 -15.65
C ALA A 32 19.66 -4.60 -16.83
N ARG A 33 18.99 -3.44 -16.90
CA ARG A 33 19.07 -2.56 -18.07
C ARG A 33 20.47 -1.95 -18.24
N THR A 34 20.85 -1.74 -19.49
CA THR A 34 22.04 -0.97 -19.88
C THR A 34 21.61 0.40 -20.42
N PRO A 35 22.52 1.39 -20.52
CA PRO A 35 22.19 2.69 -21.12
C PRO A 35 21.54 2.59 -22.51
N GLY A 36 21.93 1.58 -23.31
CA GLY A 36 21.36 1.35 -24.64
C GLY A 36 19.96 0.71 -24.63
N SER A 37 19.54 0.08 -23.52
CA SER A 37 18.25 -0.62 -23.40
C SER A 37 17.24 0.10 -22.50
N THR A 38 17.61 1.18 -21.80
CA THR A 38 16.74 1.92 -20.87
C THR A 38 15.42 2.34 -21.52
N ALA A 39 15.46 2.98 -22.70
CA ALA A 39 14.26 3.43 -23.39
C ALA A 39 13.35 2.26 -23.82
N PHE A 40 13.93 1.12 -24.18
CA PHE A 40 13.18 -0.08 -24.54
C PHE A 40 12.46 -0.65 -23.31
N VAL A 41 13.16 -0.76 -22.18
CA VAL A 41 12.57 -1.27 -20.93
C VAL A 41 11.41 -0.39 -20.48
N TRP A 42 11.59 0.92 -20.46
CA TRP A 42 10.52 1.87 -20.12
C TRP A 42 9.31 1.75 -21.04
N ARG A 43 9.54 1.61 -22.35
CA ARG A 43 8.45 1.39 -23.31
C ARG A 43 7.66 0.13 -22.99
N THR A 44 8.33 -0.95 -22.59
CA THR A 44 7.66 -2.20 -22.19
C THR A 44 6.86 -2.03 -20.90
N ILE A 45 7.40 -1.34 -19.89
CA ILE A 45 6.66 -1.01 -18.65
C ILE A 45 5.41 -0.20 -18.97
N TYR A 46 5.52 0.85 -19.78
CA TYR A 46 4.38 1.67 -20.17
C TYR A 46 3.37 0.92 -21.03
N SER A 47 3.81 0.01 -21.89
CA SER A 47 2.91 -0.88 -22.62
C SER A 47 2.04 -1.72 -21.68
N GLU A 48 2.61 -2.20 -20.58
CA GLU A 48 1.85 -2.95 -19.57
C GLU A 48 0.90 -2.04 -18.79
N ILE A 49 1.33 -0.84 -18.41
CA ILE A 49 0.47 0.17 -17.77
C ILE A 49 -0.74 0.49 -18.66
N TYR A 50 -0.53 0.67 -19.97
CA TYR A 50 -1.63 0.92 -20.92
C TYR A 50 -2.53 -0.30 -21.12
N ARG A 51 -2.00 -1.52 -21.00
CA ARG A 51 -2.84 -2.73 -21.00
C ARG A 51 -3.76 -2.74 -19.78
N ILE A 52 -3.20 -2.51 -18.60
CA ILE A 52 -3.94 -2.42 -17.33
C ILE A 52 -5.02 -1.33 -17.41
N GLU A 53 -4.69 -0.13 -17.90
CA GLU A 53 -5.63 0.99 -18.01
C GLU A 53 -6.89 0.65 -18.82
N ARG A 54 -6.76 -0.18 -19.86
CA ARG A 54 -7.90 -0.62 -20.68
C ARG A 54 -8.72 -1.72 -20.00
N GLU A 55 -8.09 -2.58 -19.22
CA GLU A 55 -8.64 -3.88 -18.79
C GLU A 55 -9.06 -3.90 -17.32
N TYR A 56 -8.56 -2.99 -16.47
CA TYR A 56 -8.77 -3.07 -15.01
C TYR A 56 -10.25 -3.09 -14.59
N ARG A 57 -11.15 -2.49 -15.38
CA ARG A 57 -12.59 -2.47 -15.07
C ARG A 57 -13.24 -3.85 -15.11
N SER A 58 -12.64 -4.81 -15.84
CA SER A 58 -13.11 -6.20 -15.89
C SER A 58 -12.40 -7.13 -14.91
N PHE A 59 -11.39 -6.63 -14.17
CA PHE A 59 -10.65 -7.44 -13.21
C PHE A 59 -11.48 -7.77 -11.97
N THR A 60 -11.23 -8.95 -11.43
CA THR A 60 -11.70 -9.42 -10.13
C THR A 60 -11.01 -8.63 -8.99
N ALA A 61 -11.52 -8.75 -7.76
CA ALA A 61 -10.90 -8.12 -6.61
C ALA A 61 -9.44 -8.55 -6.41
N ASP A 62 -9.15 -9.84 -6.51
CA ASP A 62 -7.78 -10.38 -6.38
C ASP A 62 -6.84 -9.81 -7.47
N GLU A 63 -7.31 -9.70 -8.70
CA GLU A 63 -6.56 -9.10 -9.82
C GLU A 63 -6.35 -7.60 -9.63
N LEU A 64 -7.34 -6.88 -9.10
CA LEU A 64 -7.22 -5.45 -8.79
C LEU A 64 -6.23 -5.19 -7.65
N ILE A 65 -6.20 -6.04 -6.61
CA ILE A 65 -5.21 -5.95 -5.54
C ILE A 65 -3.81 -6.16 -6.10
N ALA A 66 -3.61 -7.22 -6.90
CA ALA A 66 -2.35 -7.50 -7.58
C ALA A 66 -1.93 -6.35 -8.51
N THR A 67 -2.90 -5.74 -9.20
CA THR A 67 -2.70 -4.57 -10.06
C THR A 67 -2.26 -3.35 -9.26
N LEU A 68 -2.91 -3.06 -8.13
CA LEU A 68 -2.55 -1.93 -7.28
C LEU A 68 -1.11 -2.07 -6.74
N GLN A 69 -0.72 -3.28 -6.35
CA GLN A 69 0.65 -3.61 -5.94
C GLN A 69 1.67 -3.41 -7.08
N ALA A 70 1.36 -3.91 -8.28
CA ALA A 70 2.23 -3.73 -9.45
C ALA A 70 2.42 -2.25 -9.82
N LEU A 71 1.34 -1.46 -9.77
CA LEU A 71 1.40 -0.02 -10.04
C LEU A 71 2.18 0.73 -8.96
N ALA A 72 2.08 0.34 -7.68
CA ALA A 72 2.92 0.89 -6.62
C ALA A 72 4.41 0.63 -6.89
N ILE A 73 4.76 -0.58 -7.34
CA ILE A 73 6.13 -0.93 -7.74
C ILE A 73 6.58 -0.08 -8.92
N TYR A 74 5.77 0.07 -9.98
CA TYR A 74 6.17 0.89 -11.13
C TYR A 74 6.37 2.36 -10.75
N ASN A 75 5.58 2.91 -9.81
CA ASN A 75 5.81 4.25 -9.27
C ASN A 75 7.18 4.36 -8.59
N LEU A 76 7.57 3.37 -7.77
CA LEU A 76 8.89 3.30 -7.16
C LEU A 76 10.02 3.21 -8.21
N LEU A 77 9.84 2.40 -9.27
CA LEU A 77 10.80 2.35 -10.38
C LEU A 77 10.95 3.72 -11.04
N GLN A 78 9.84 4.43 -11.28
CA GLN A 78 9.87 5.75 -11.93
C GLN A 78 10.55 6.80 -11.06
N ALA A 79 10.35 6.77 -9.74
CA ALA A 79 11.08 7.65 -8.81
C ALA A 79 12.57 7.31 -8.72
N SER A 80 12.96 6.06 -8.97
CA SER A 80 14.37 5.65 -8.98
C SER A 80 15.15 6.05 -10.25
N ASP A 81 14.46 6.51 -11.30
CA ASP A 81 15.04 6.86 -12.61
C ASP A 81 14.49 8.21 -13.11
N LEU A 82 14.96 9.29 -12.49
CA LEU A 82 14.49 10.65 -12.76
C LEU A 82 14.82 11.12 -14.19
N ASP A 83 15.88 10.61 -14.81
CA ASP A 83 16.27 10.96 -16.18
C ASP A 83 15.23 10.49 -17.22
N SER A 84 14.46 9.46 -16.88
CA SER A 84 13.39 8.94 -17.74
C SER A 84 12.09 9.76 -17.67
N VAL A 85 11.90 10.58 -16.62
CA VAL A 85 10.66 11.35 -16.38
C VAL A 85 10.23 12.22 -17.56
N PRO A 86 11.12 13.02 -18.22
CA PRO A 86 10.71 13.88 -19.33
C PRO A 86 10.23 13.11 -20.57
N HIS A 87 10.58 11.83 -20.68
CA HIS A 87 10.33 10.99 -21.85
C HIS A 87 9.11 10.08 -21.67
N ASN A 88 8.60 10.00 -20.45
CA ASN A 88 7.60 9.04 -20.01
C ASN A 88 6.29 9.74 -19.65
N ASN A 89 5.15 9.05 -19.80
CA ASN A 89 3.86 9.58 -19.37
C ASN A 89 3.68 9.41 -17.86
N VAL A 90 4.40 10.21 -17.08
CA VAL A 90 4.39 10.11 -15.60
C VAL A 90 3.00 10.37 -15.01
N LYS A 91 2.15 11.14 -15.71
CA LYS A 91 0.75 11.31 -15.29
C LYS A 91 -0.03 9.98 -15.29
N ALA A 92 0.19 9.11 -16.27
CA ALA A 92 -0.52 7.83 -16.36
C ALA A 92 -0.16 6.91 -15.18
N ILE A 93 1.13 6.78 -14.86
CA ILE A 93 1.60 5.90 -13.77
C ILE A 93 1.17 6.40 -12.37
N LEU A 94 1.09 7.73 -12.18
CA LEU A 94 0.63 8.35 -10.94
C LEU A 94 -0.88 8.25 -10.74
N SER A 95 -1.66 8.40 -11.82
CA SER A 95 -3.14 8.47 -11.73
C SER A 95 -3.83 7.11 -11.76
N LEU A 96 -3.26 6.11 -12.44
CA LEU A 96 -3.87 4.78 -12.56
C LEU A 96 -4.10 4.06 -11.21
N PRO A 97 -3.18 4.11 -10.21
CA PRO A 97 -3.44 3.56 -8.89
C PRO A 97 -4.74 4.07 -8.25
N LEU A 98 -5.04 5.37 -8.41
CA LEU A 98 -6.27 5.98 -7.87
C LEU A 98 -7.53 5.40 -8.52
N PHE A 99 -7.49 5.16 -9.83
CA PHE A 99 -8.62 4.55 -10.54
C PHE A 99 -8.83 3.08 -10.15
N VAL A 100 -7.75 2.33 -9.94
CA VAL A 100 -7.79 0.94 -9.47
C VAL A 100 -8.29 0.86 -8.02
N ALA A 101 -7.80 1.72 -7.13
CA ALA A 101 -8.27 1.81 -5.75
C ALA A 101 -9.76 2.19 -5.68
N LYS A 102 -10.22 3.11 -6.53
CA LYS A 102 -11.64 3.46 -6.64
C LYS A 102 -12.48 2.26 -7.10
N GLN A 103 -11.98 1.45 -8.01
CA GLN A 103 -12.68 0.24 -8.45
C GLN A 103 -12.80 -0.80 -7.32
N LEU A 104 -11.74 -1.01 -6.54
CA LEU A 104 -11.79 -1.87 -5.33
C LEU A 104 -12.85 -1.38 -4.33
N TYR A 105 -12.89 -0.07 -4.09
CA TYR A 105 -13.91 0.54 -3.23
C TYR A 105 -15.35 0.29 -3.76
N LEU A 106 -15.57 0.42 -5.07
CA LEU A 106 -16.87 0.12 -5.69
C LEU A 106 -17.28 -1.35 -5.53
N LEU A 107 -16.31 -2.27 -5.48
CA LEU A 107 -16.51 -3.69 -5.22
C LEU A 107 -16.66 -4.04 -3.73
N LYS A 108 -16.76 -3.05 -2.83
CA LYS A 108 -16.88 -3.21 -1.37
C LYS A 108 -15.63 -3.74 -0.67
N TYR A 109 -14.47 -3.65 -1.33
CA TYR A 109 -13.15 -3.83 -0.72
C TYR A 109 -12.61 -2.46 -0.29
N ASP A 110 -13.31 -1.86 0.67
CA ASP A 110 -12.90 -0.59 1.24
C ASP A 110 -11.64 -0.73 2.12
N TYR A 111 -10.95 0.39 2.32
CA TYR A 111 -9.68 0.49 3.05
C TYR A 111 -9.76 1.43 4.26
N ASP A 112 -10.91 2.08 4.45
CA ASP A 112 -11.25 3.02 5.50
C ASP A 112 -12.15 2.41 6.59
N THR A 113 -12.97 1.41 6.24
CA THR A 113 -13.90 0.77 7.19
C THR A 113 -13.17 -0.15 8.17
N ASN A 114 -13.65 -0.14 9.41
CA ASN A 114 -13.28 -1.13 10.41
C ASN A 114 -13.71 -2.52 9.95
N LEU A 115 -12.76 -3.45 9.89
CA LEU A 115 -12.92 -4.82 9.33
C LEU A 115 -13.99 -5.69 10.03
N ILE A 116 -14.75 -5.14 10.97
CA ILE A 116 -15.65 -5.87 11.88
C ILE A 116 -17.14 -5.56 11.65
N GLU A 117 -17.51 -4.58 10.82
CA GLU A 117 -18.93 -4.38 10.48
C GLU A 117 -19.42 -5.39 9.42
N GLY A 118 -19.41 -6.68 9.80
CA GLY A 118 -19.85 -7.80 8.97
C GLY A 118 -19.52 -9.14 9.64
N ALA A 119 -20.39 -10.14 9.49
CA ALA A 119 -20.27 -11.46 10.12
C ALA A 119 -18.87 -12.09 9.93
N ALA A 120 -18.37 -12.76 10.99
CA ALA A 120 -17.24 -13.69 11.02
C ALA A 120 -16.28 -13.58 9.82
N LEU A 121 -15.50 -12.50 9.79
CA LEU A 121 -14.57 -12.20 8.71
C LEU A 121 -13.63 -13.41 8.46
N ASP A 122 -13.72 -13.99 7.26
CA ASP A 122 -12.82 -15.05 6.84
C ASP A 122 -11.38 -14.52 6.74
N ARG A 123 -10.39 -15.34 7.08
CA ARG A 123 -8.97 -14.92 7.06
C ARG A 123 -8.57 -14.42 5.67
N ARG A 124 -9.08 -15.02 4.60
CA ARG A 124 -8.78 -14.56 3.23
C ARG A 124 -9.26 -13.13 3.01
N GLU A 125 -10.51 -12.84 3.37
CA GLU A 125 -11.09 -11.50 3.25
C GLU A 125 -10.31 -10.48 4.09
N TRP A 126 -9.93 -10.86 5.31
CA TRP A 126 -9.07 -10.03 6.16
C TRP A 126 -7.73 -9.72 5.49
N VAL A 127 -7.06 -10.74 4.94
CA VAL A 127 -5.76 -10.59 4.27
C VAL A 127 -5.90 -9.68 3.05
N CYS A 128 -6.96 -9.82 2.26
CA CYS A 128 -7.21 -8.95 1.10
C CYS A 128 -7.33 -7.49 1.52
N ARG A 129 -8.13 -7.19 2.54
CA ARG A 129 -8.32 -5.80 3.01
C ARG A 129 -7.08 -5.21 3.64
N GLU A 130 -6.37 -6.00 4.45
CA GLU A 130 -5.09 -5.57 5.03
C GLU A 130 -4.03 -5.34 3.94
N THR A 131 -4.04 -6.14 2.88
CA THR A 131 -3.15 -5.95 1.71
C THR A 131 -3.46 -4.64 0.98
N ILE A 132 -4.75 -4.31 0.77
CA ILE A 132 -5.15 -3.03 0.17
C ILE A 132 -4.67 -1.87 1.05
N ARG A 133 -4.90 -1.95 2.36
CA ARG A 133 -4.48 -0.93 3.33
C ARG A 133 -2.98 -0.70 3.31
N ARG A 134 -2.18 -1.76 3.37
CA ARG A 134 -0.71 -1.69 3.26
C ARG A 134 -0.28 -1.06 1.93
N THR A 135 -0.90 -1.48 0.83
CA THR A 135 -0.58 -0.91 -0.50
C THR A 135 -0.95 0.58 -0.59
N ALA A 136 -2.08 0.99 -0.02
CA ALA A 136 -2.48 2.40 0.07
C ALA A 136 -1.53 3.23 0.94
N CYS A 137 -1.07 2.69 2.07
CA CYS A 137 -0.03 3.34 2.90
C CYS A 137 1.28 3.53 2.13
N LEU A 138 1.67 2.56 1.30
CA LEU A 138 2.86 2.69 0.45
C LEU A 138 2.69 3.80 -0.61
N LEU A 139 1.54 3.87 -1.25
CA LEU A 139 1.23 4.92 -2.23
C LEU A 139 1.18 6.32 -1.58
N PHE A 140 0.69 6.42 -0.35
CA PHE A 140 0.78 7.66 0.42
C PHE A 140 2.21 8.04 0.77
N GLY A 141 3.02 7.08 1.26
CA GLY A 141 4.43 7.32 1.53
C GLY A 141 5.17 7.78 0.28
N PHE A 142 4.84 7.21 -0.88
CA PHE A 142 5.34 7.68 -2.17
C PHE A 142 4.90 9.12 -2.45
N GLU A 143 3.61 9.47 -2.29
CA GLU A 143 3.10 10.84 -2.47
C GLU A 143 3.86 11.88 -1.61
N LEU A 144 4.16 11.52 -0.36
CA LEU A 144 4.99 12.34 0.53
C LEU A 144 6.42 12.53 0.00
N LEU A 145 7.00 11.51 -0.63
CA LEU A 145 8.36 11.57 -1.18
C LEU A 145 8.46 12.44 -2.44
N VAL A 146 7.42 12.46 -3.27
CA VAL A 146 7.43 13.18 -4.55
C VAL A 146 6.82 14.59 -4.47
N ASP A 147 6.48 15.05 -3.27
CA ASP A 147 5.79 16.34 -3.00
C ASP A 147 4.65 16.62 -3.99
N LEU A 148 3.86 15.57 -4.27
CA LEU A 148 2.66 15.73 -5.05
C LEU A 148 1.65 16.44 -4.18
N ASP A 149 1.55 17.75 -4.34
CA ASP A 149 0.52 18.56 -3.69
C ASP A 149 -0.85 18.17 -4.28
N SER A 150 -1.42 17.07 -3.78
CA SER A 150 -2.73 16.51 -4.18
C SER A 150 -3.90 17.45 -3.89
N LYS A 151 -3.61 18.67 -3.40
CA LYS A 151 -4.56 19.76 -3.17
C LYS A 151 -5.31 20.23 -4.41
N ARG A 152 -4.93 19.81 -5.63
CA ARG A 152 -5.52 20.38 -6.86
C ARG A 152 -6.78 19.73 -7.40
N GLU A 153 -7.14 18.48 -7.06
CA GLU A 153 -8.45 17.91 -7.48
C GLU A 153 -9.02 16.95 -6.43
N VAL A 154 -9.57 17.53 -5.36
CA VAL A 154 -10.17 16.78 -4.24
C VAL A 154 -11.50 16.14 -4.68
N SER A 155 -11.41 14.95 -5.27
CA SER A 155 -12.49 13.97 -5.13
C SER A 155 -12.35 13.29 -3.76
N LYS A 156 -13.45 12.94 -3.07
CA LYS A 156 -13.44 12.30 -1.73
C LYS A 156 -12.56 11.03 -1.59
N CYS A 157 -11.99 10.52 -2.68
CA CYS A 157 -11.12 9.35 -2.75
C CYS A 157 -9.61 9.71 -2.87
N SER A 158 -9.23 10.99 -2.75
CA SER A 158 -7.89 11.50 -3.08
C SER A 158 -6.99 11.81 -1.88
N SER A 159 -7.45 11.56 -0.65
CA SER A 159 -6.69 11.91 0.55
C SER A 159 -6.41 10.61 1.30
N TYR A 160 -5.25 10.01 1.05
CA TYR A 160 -4.83 8.80 1.78
C TYR A 160 -4.68 9.05 3.29
N HIS A 161 -4.79 10.30 3.74
CA HIS A 161 -4.94 10.72 5.14
C HIS A 161 -5.95 9.89 5.95
N SER A 162 -7.06 9.44 5.34
CA SER A 162 -8.08 8.62 6.00
C SER A 162 -7.81 7.11 5.93
N VAL A 163 -6.71 6.69 5.30
CA VAL A 163 -6.31 5.28 5.25
C VAL A 163 -5.92 4.85 6.66
N ALA A 164 -6.48 3.73 7.10
CA ALA A 164 -6.10 3.12 8.36
C ALA A 164 -4.64 2.66 8.34
N THR A 165 -3.94 2.75 9.46
CA THR A 165 -2.58 2.23 9.61
C THR A 165 -2.55 0.71 9.44
N PRO A 166 -1.46 0.13 8.91
CA PRO A 166 -1.34 -1.32 8.81
C PRO A 166 -1.45 -1.99 10.18
N CYS A 167 -1.95 -3.21 10.21
CA CYS A 167 -2.06 -3.99 11.43
C CYS A 167 -0.67 -4.34 11.98
N GLY A 168 -0.63 -4.64 13.29
CA GLY A 168 0.58 -5.11 13.94
C GLY A 168 1.00 -6.51 13.49
N ARG A 169 2.29 -6.81 13.71
CA ARG A 169 2.98 -8.06 13.33
C ARG A 169 2.19 -9.32 13.70
N LYS A 170 1.59 -9.34 14.89
CA LYS A 170 0.88 -10.51 15.44
C LYS A 170 -0.16 -11.09 14.49
N LEU A 171 -0.88 -10.25 13.73
CA LEU A 171 -1.92 -10.69 12.78
C LEU A 171 -1.42 -10.86 11.34
N TRP A 172 -0.31 -10.21 10.97
CA TRP A 172 0.24 -10.28 9.62
C TRP A 172 1.14 -11.51 9.39
N GLU A 173 1.79 -12.01 10.43
CA GLU A 173 2.73 -13.13 10.33
C GLU A 173 2.13 -14.37 9.64
N PRO A 174 2.94 -15.09 8.83
CA PRO A 174 2.49 -16.28 8.11
C PRO A 174 2.37 -17.48 9.07
N VAL A 175 1.32 -17.50 9.88
CA VAL A 175 0.98 -18.60 10.81
C VAL A 175 -0.14 -19.48 10.26
N SER A 176 -0.40 -20.63 10.90
CA SER A 176 -1.53 -21.50 10.54
C SER A 176 -2.88 -20.80 10.71
N ASN A 177 -3.92 -21.24 10.00
CA ASN A 177 -5.27 -20.66 10.15
C ASN A 177 -5.81 -20.77 11.58
N ILE A 178 -5.49 -21.87 12.27
CA ILE A 178 -5.90 -22.10 13.66
C ILE A 178 -5.26 -21.05 14.58
N GLU A 179 -3.94 -20.88 14.47
CA GLU A 179 -3.17 -19.90 15.24
C GLU A 179 -3.64 -18.47 14.93
N TRP A 180 -3.79 -18.13 13.66
CA TRP A 180 -4.28 -16.81 13.25
C TRP A 180 -5.67 -16.51 13.83
N THR A 181 -6.58 -17.49 13.82
CA THR A 181 -7.93 -17.34 14.37
C THR A 181 -7.91 -17.12 15.88
N ALA A 182 -7.02 -17.81 16.60
CA ALA A 182 -6.83 -17.59 18.03
C ALA A 182 -6.33 -16.16 18.31
N ARG A 183 -5.29 -15.71 17.60
CA ARG A 183 -4.75 -14.35 17.71
C ARG A 183 -5.79 -13.28 17.37
N TYR A 184 -6.61 -13.50 16.34
CA TYR A 184 -7.67 -12.58 15.94
C TYR A 184 -8.72 -12.44 17.05
N ARG A 185 -9.14 -13.54 17.68
CA ARG A 185 -10.10 -13.53 18.80
C ARG A 185 -9.54 -12.82 20.04
N GLU A 186 -8.26 -13.02 20.35
CA GLU A 186 -7.61 -12.32 21.47
C GLU A 186 -7.58 -10.79 21.27
N MET A 187 -7.52 -10.34 20.02
CA MET A 187 -7.44 -8.93 19.65
C MET A 187 -8.79 -8.33 19.24
N GLU A 188 -9.89 -9.08 19.38
CA GLU A 188 -11.20 -8.67 18.84
C GLU A 188 -11.67 -7.32 19.37
N ASP A 189 -11.51 -7.08 20.68
CA ASP A 189 -11.88 -5.80 21.31
C ASP A 189 -11.05 -4.63 20.79
N GLU A 190 -9.75 -4.85 20.54
CA GLU A 190 -8.85 -3.82 19.98
C GLU A 190 -9.18 -3.53 18.51
N ILE A 191 -9.44 -4.56 17.70
CA ILE A 191 -9.80 -4.41 16.29
C ILE A 191 -11.18 -3.73 16.15
N ARG A 192 -12.07 -3.89 17.14
CA ARG A 192 -13.39 -3.21 17.18
C ARG A 192 -13.28 -1.72 17.43
N LYS A 193 -12.19 -1.24 18.05
CA LYS A 193 -11.94 0.19 18.22
C LYS A 193 -11.78 0.85 16.85
N LYS A 194 -12.04 2.16 16.77
CA LYS A 194 -11.77 2.96 15.57
C LYS A 194 -10.31 2.73 15.15
N PRO A 195 -9.99 2.43 13.88
CA PRO A 195 -8.60 2.18 13.49
C PRO A 195 -7.83 3.50 13.56
N LEU A 196 -6.53 3.43 13.89
CA LEU A 196 -5.66 4.60 13.70
C LEU A 196 -5.58 4.89 12.20
N VAL A 197 -5.60 6.16 11.81
CA VAL A 197 -5.40 6.57 10.41
C VAL A 197 -4.08 7.31 10.25
N LEU A 198 -3.61 7.47 9.01
CA LEU A 198 -2.34 8.17 8.73
C LEU A 198 -2.34 9.62 9.25
N ASP A 199 -3.50 10.28 9.24
CA ASP A 199 -3.65 11.61 9.84
C ASP A 199 -3.43 11.64 11.36
N ASP A 200 -3.79 10.58 12.08
CA ASP A 200 -3.56 10.48 13.52
C ASP A 200 -2.04 10.50 13.81
N LEU A 201 -1.25 9.83 12.97
CA LEU A 201 0.21 9.83 13.06
C LEU A 201 0.79 11.23 12.77
N ALA A 202 0.24 11.96 11.78
CA ALA A 202 0.64 13.32 11.47
C ALA A 202 0.30 14.32 12.59
N VAL A 203 -0.83 14.13 13.29
CA VAL A 203 -1.20 14.91 14.48
C VAL A 203 -0.19 14.69 15.60
N MET A 204 0.17 13.44 15.89
CA MET A 204 1.17 13.10 16.91
C MET A 204 2.54 13.75 16.62
N ARG A 205 2.97 13.75 15.35
CA ARG A 205 4.22 14.40 14.93
C ARG A 205 4.21 15.90 15.23
N ARG A 206 3.07 16.57 15.01
CA ARG A 206 2.91 18.00 15.32
C ARG A 206 2.87 18.26 16.82
N ALA A 207 2.24 17.38 17.59
CA ALA A 207 2.15 17.50 19.06
C ALA A 207 3.49 17.32 19.77
N THR A 208 4.41 16.52 19.19
CA THR A 208 5.78 16.33 19.69
C THR A 208 6.71 17.51 19.38
N ARG A 209 6.36 18.38 18.41
CA ARG A 209 7.04 19.66 18.17
C ARG A 209 6.54 20.68 19.20
N ALA A 210 7.42 21.05 20.14
CA ALA A 210 7.10 21.72 21.41
C ALA A 210 6.13 22.92 21.33
N GLY A 211 5.20 23.00 22.31
CA GLY A 211 4.45 24.22 22.64
C GLY A 211 2.92 24.11 22.63
N ALA A 212 2.35 22.99 22.15
CA ALA A 212 0.91 22.79 22.12
C ALA A 212 0.34 22.37 23.49
N ARG A 213 -0.79 22.96 23.89
CA ARG A 213 -1.52 22.56 25.10
C ARG A 213 -2.22 21.22 24.84
N ARG A 214 -1.74 20.16 25.48
CA ARG A 214 -2.31 18.80 25.34
C ARG A 214 -3.69 18.70 25.97
N THR A 215 -4.60 18.05 25.26
CA THR A 215 -5.92 17.64 25.73
C THR A 215 -5.89 16.18 26.18
N ALA A 216 -6.92 15.73 26.91
CA ALA A 216 -7.05 14.32 27.27
C ALA A 216 -7.19 13.40 26.03
N GLU A 217 -7.81 13.91 24.95
CA GLU A 217 -7.92 13.21 23.67
C GLU A 217 -6.55 13.03 23.00
N ASP A 218 -5.66 14.03 23.12
CA ASP A 218 -4.29 13.91 22.63
C ASP A 218 -3.53 12.83 23.41
N ASP A 219 -3.65 12.77 24.74
CA ASP A 219 -2.98 11.76 25.56
C ASP A 219 -3.49 10.33 25.26
N GLU A 220 -4.79 10.16 25.00
CA GLU A 220 -5.36 8.87 24.56
C GLU A 220 -4.82 8.48 23.17
N LEU A 221 -4.78 9.42 22.22
CA LEU A 221 -4.23 9.17 20.90
C LEU A 221 -2.75 8.79 20.97
N MET A 222 -1.97 9.48 21.80
CA MET A 222 -0.56 9.17 22.04
C MET A 222 -0.36 7.75 22.55
N ALA A 223 -1.20 7.30 23.51
CA ALA A 223 -1.15 5.94 24.02
C ALA A 223 -1.43 4.92 22.92
N ARG A 224 -2.47 5.14 22.11
CA ARG A 224 -2.81 4.25 21.00
C ARG A 224 -1.73 4.19 19.92
N VAL A 225 -1.12 5.32 19.59
CA VAL A 225 0.01 5.36 18.65
C VAL A 225 1.22 4.62 19.22
N SER A 226 1.51 4.77 20.51
CA SER A 226 2.58 4.03 21.20
C SER A 226 2.34 2.52 21.14
N ASP A 227 1.13 2.06 21.48
CA ASP A 227 0.75 0.64 21.42
C ASP A 227 0.89 0.09 20.00
N TRP A 228 0.51 0.87 19.00
CA TRP A 228 0.69 0.51 17.60
C TRP A 228 2.18 0.40 17.24
N CYS A 229 3.01 1.37 17.64
CA CYS A 229 4.46 1.37 17.43
C CYS A 229 5.14 0.12 18.04
N ASP A 230 4.71 -0.30 19.22
CA ASP A 230 5.23 -1.51 19.88
C ASP A 230 4.86 -2.81 19.11
N SER A 231 3.82 -2.74 18.27
CA SER A 231 3.32 -3.89 17.50
C SER A 231 3.86 -3.98 16.07
N LEU A 232 4.72 -3.04 15.63
CA LEU A 232 5.09 -2.91 14.22
C LEU A 232 5.86 -4.12 13.67
N ASP A 233 5.56 -4.47 12.42
CA ASP A 233 6.43 -5.25 11.56
C ASP A 233 7.33 -4.32 10.73
N GLU A 234 8.12 -4.89 9.81
CA GLU A 234 9.03 -4.13 8.95
C GLU A 234 8.27 -3.11 8.08
N PHE A 235 7.08 -3.47 7.60
CA PHE A 235 6.25 -2.58 6.78
C PHE A 235 5.66 -1.43 7.61
N GLY A 236 5.11 -1.72 8.78
CA GLY A 236 4.62 -0.69 9.71
C GLY A 236 5.73 0.27 10.11
N SER A 237 6.94 -0.23 10.32
CA SER A 237 8.13 0.60 10.58
C SER A 237 8.43 1.54 9.41
N LEU A 238 8.34 1.05 8.16
CA LEU A 238 8.48 1.88 6.96
C LEU A 238 7.42 2.99 6.91
N VAL A 239 6.15 2.67 7.17
CA VAL A 239 5.06 3.67 7.19
C VAL A 239 5.31 4.73 8.26
N TRP A 240 5.70 4.30 9.46
CA TRP A 240 6.06 5.21 10.55
C TRP A 240 7.19 6.15 10.14
N MET A 241 8.29 5.61 9.58
CA MET A 241 9.41 6.41 9.11
C MET A 241 8.97 7.40 8.03
N ALA A 242 8.16 6.98 7.06
CA ALA A 242 7.65 7.85 5.99
C ALA A 242 6.82 9.02 6.55
N VAL A 243 5.96 8.78 7.54
CA VAL A 243 5.19 9.86 8.19
C VAL A 243 6.08 10.79 9.01
N MET A 244 7.13 10.26 9.65
CA MET A 244 8.03 11.04 10.48
C MET A 244 9.08 11.83 9.69
N MET A 245 9.37 11.43 8.45
CA MET A 245 10.17 12.21 7.52
C MET A 245 9.38 13.48 7.12
N GLU A 246 9.81 14.63 7.62
CA GLU A 246 9.56 15.89 6.91
C GLU A 246 10.78 16.15 6.02
N PHE A 247 10.52 16.51 4.76
CA PHE A 247 11.38 17.44 4.07
C PHE A 247 11.15 18.79 4.75
N ASP A 248 12.12 19.25 5.52
CA ASP A 248 12.19 20.65 5.95
C ASP A 248 12.28 21.50 4.67
N ALA A 249 11.15 22.08 4.26
CA ALA A 249 11.07 23.08 3.20
C ALA A 249 10.48 24.39 3.76
#